data_AF-A0A836WLN0-F1
#
_entry.id   AF-A0A836WLN0-F1
#
_cell.length_a   1.000
_cell.length_b   1.000
_cell.length_c   1.000
_cell.angle_alpha   90.00
_cell.angle_beta   90.00
_cell.angle_gamma   90.00
#
_symmetry.space_group_name_H-M   'P 1'
#
loop_
_entity.id
_entity.type
_entity.pdbx_description
1 polymer ?
#
loop_
_entity_poly.entity_id
_entity_poly.type
_entity_poly.pdbx_seq_one_letter_code
_entity_poly.pdbx_strand_id
1 'polypeptide(L)'
;MRKIFFLAILLIFESNLFATTYTSISNGNWSTPTIWSPAGVPQPGDDVIINTDVVMDDTYTSGGYWSVSGGSIIINANASFVQGANVIGIAIQNGGTITNNGTFNFDQLGIYDGIFTNNGTANCYQLIYNLGTVDNYGIIQEVDSFYTSGTCVNNTNATILSDSIHNEGVFTNNGVVTVVEFLNDSTFTNNGTYTFNRYYNAGSFENYGQVTCTLDATNAGYWYNAQGSQTDLSNNFTNSDGISTTYTAVFENDGIFNIGNDWSNLDTTKGNSTGAFYIQGGTYNEGVMTGSFLFCDQTPTTTIEPIIDYNTGIIDTNITYCAVNIELENNLSTIRLFPNPTNKKFFVTGSDITKIQVLDIRGKILMSKQVTNGKISFDITNRTNGIYFVKIFSISGNLVKKLVIN
;
A
#
# COMPACT_ATOMS: atom_id res chain seq x y z
N MET A 1 81.19 21.35 -7.58
CA MET A 1 80.30 20.54 -8.44
C MET A 1 78.87 20.68 -7.96
N ARG A 2 78.07 21.52 -8.63
CA ARG A 2 76.64 21.71 -8.36
C ARG A 2 75.86 20.65 -9.13
N LYS A 3 75.13 19.77 -8.44
CA LYS A 3 74.23 18.79 -9.07
C LYS A 3 72.92 19.51 -9.41
N ILE A 4 72.62 19.62 -10.70
CA ILE A 4 71.32 20.06 -11.22
C ILE A 4 70.42 18.83 -11.27
N PHE A 5 69.36 18.80 -10.47
CA PHE A 5 68.29 17.83 -10.60
C PHE A 5 67.31 18.34 -11.67
N PHE A 6 67.14 17.58 -12.75
CA PHE A 6 66.06 17.78 -13.70
C PHE A 6 64.79 17.17 -13.10
N LEU A 7 63.82 18.02 -12.74
CA LEU A 7 62.47 17.62 -12.37
C LEU A 7 61.68 17.44 -13.66
N ALA A 8 61.42 16.20 -14.07
CA ALA A 8 60.48 15.89 -15.15
C ALA A 8 59.06 16.00 -14.60
N ILE A 9 58.36 17.07 -14.96
CA ILE A 9 56.92 17.22 -14.69
C ILE A 9 56.18 16.30 -15.65
N LEU A 10 55.65 15.19 -15.12
CA LEU A 10 54.70 14.33 -15.82
C LEU A 10 53.36 15.07 -15.85
N LEU A 11 53.03 15.70 -16.99
CA LEU A 11 51.71 16.22 -17.28
C LEU A 11 50.77 15.03 -17.49
N ILE A 12 50.07 14.63 -16.43
CA ILE A 12 48.90 13.76 -16.53
C ILE A 12 47.79 14.63 -17.13
N PHE A 13 47.50 14.44 -18.42
CA PHE A 13 46.25 14.93 -19.00
C PHE A 13 45.12 14.09 -18.41
N GLU A 14 44.47 14.61 -17.37
CA GLU A 14 43.12 14.14 -17.04
C GLU A 14 42.21 14.55 -18.19
N SER A 15 41.90 13.59 -19.07
CA SER A 15 40.80 13.76 -20.01
C SER A 15 39.53 13.84 -19.18
N ASN A 16 39.03 15.06 -18.96
CA ASN A 16 37.65 15.28 -18.57
C ASN A 16 36.78 14.66 -19.68
N LEU A 17 36.37 13.41 -19.51
CA LEU A 17 35.35 12.80 -20.35
C LEU A 17 34.05 13.53 -19.99
N PHE A 18 33.67 14.50 -20.81
CA PHE A 18 32.36 15.12 -20.71
C PHE A 18 31.30 14.05 -21.02
N ALA A 19 30.25 13.99 -20.21
CA ALA A 19 29.07 13.18 -20.50
C ALA A 19 28.56 13.52 -21.92
N THR A 20 28.37 12.49 -22.74
CA THR A 20 27.83 12.64 -24.09
C THR A 20 26.34 12.32 -24.06
N THR A 21 25.54 13.07 -24.83
CA THR A 21 24.12 12.73 -25.01
C THR A 21 23.95 11.82 -26.21
N TYR A 22 23.41 10.62 -25.98
CA TYR A 22 23.04 9.66 -27.01
C TYR A 22 21.52 9.59 -27.18
N THR A 23 21.03 9.55 -28.41
CA THR A 23 19.61 9.39 -28.72
C THR A 23 19.39 8.16 -29.60
N SER A 24 18.45 7.29 -29.25
CA SER A 24 18.13 6.14 -30.09
C SER A 24 17.37 6.59 -31.36
N ILE A 25 17.77 6.06 -32.52
CA ILE A 25 17.21 6.42 -33.84
C ILE A 25 16.56 5.24 -34.57
N SER A 26 16.76 4.02 -34.07
CA SER A 26 16.11 2.81 -34.57
C SER A 26 15.93 1.80 -33.43
N ASN A 27 15.04 0.83 -33.62
CA ASN A 27 14.90 -0.29 -32.69
C ASN A 27 16.17 -1.15 -32.68
N GLY A 28 16.49 -1.77 -31.55
CA GLY A 28 17.59 -2.74 -31.47
C GLY A 28 18.20 -2.90 -30.09
N ASN A 29 19.34 -3.57 -30.04
CA ASN A 29 20.04 -3.80 -28.78
C ASN A 29 20.89 -2.60 -28.37
N TRP A 30 21.00 -2.36 -27.07
CA TRP A 30 21.82 -1.30 -26.48
C TRP A 30 23.26 -1.29 -27.00
N SER A 31 23.88 -2.47 -27.12
CA SER A 31 25.26 -2.62 -27.61
C SER A 31 25.49 -2.24 -29.08
N THR A 32 24.43 -2.01 -29.87
CA THR A 32 24.55 -1.77 -31.32
C THR A 32 24.89 -0.30 -31.61
N PRO A 33 26.11 0.06 -32.05
CA PRO A 33 26.51 1.48 -32.14
C PRO A 33 25.70 2.30 -33.15
N THR A 34 25.08 1.65 -34.14
CA THR A 34 24.32 2.30 -35.21
C THR A 34 22.89 2.64 -34.84
N ILE A 35 22.38 2.16 -33.69
CA ILE A 35 21.04 2.56 -33.22
C ILE A 35 21.07 3.91 -32.49
N TRP A 36 22.26 4.46 -32.23
CA TRP A 36 22.46 5.68 -31.46
C TRP A 36 22.94 6.85 -32.32
N SER A 37 22.57 8.06 -31.92
CA SER A 37 23.07 9.32 -32.46
C SER A 37 23.62 10.20 -31.32
N PRO A 38 24.90 10.61 -31.36
CA PRO A 38 25.92 10.24 -32.35
C PRO A 38 26.19 8.73 -32.34
N ALA A 39 26.74 8.20 -33.44
CA ALA A 39 27.05 6.77 -33.52
C ALA A 39 28.07 6.37 -32.45
N GLY A 40 27.77 5.33 -31.68
CA GLY A 40 28.52 4.90 -30.51
C GLY A 40 27.64 4.12 -29.55
N VAL A 41 28.23 3.49 -28.52
CA VAL A 41 27.47 2.80 -27.48
C VAL A 41 27.49 3.68 -26.23
N PRO A 42 26.32 4.09 -25.69
CA PRO A 42 26.29 4.88 -24.47
C PRO A 42 26.97 4.13 -23.31
N GLN A 43 27.78 4.85 -22.55
CA GLN A 43 28.51 4.34 -21.39
C GLN A 43 27.89 4.84 -20.08
N PRO A 44 28.17 4.19 -18.94
CA PRO A 44 27.78 4.74 -17.64
C PRO A 44 28.29 6.18 -17.46
N GLY A 45 27.40 7.09 -17.03
CA GLY A 45 27.68 8.52 -16.87
C GLY A 45 27.23 9.39 -18.04
N ASP A 46 26.88 8.81 -19.18
CA ASP A 46 26.28 9.52 -20.32
C ASP A 46 24.80 9.86 -20.08
N ASP A 47 24.28 10.81 -20.87
CA ASP A 47 22.85 11.08 -20.96
C ASP A 47 22.26 10.31 -22.14
N VAL A 48 21.17 9.57 -21.93
CA VAL A 48 20.57 8.70 -22.94
C VAL A 48 19.11 9.02 -23.12
N ILE A 49 18.70 9.26 -24.35
CA ILE A 49 17.31 9.48 -24.76
C ILE A 49 16.85 8.31 -25.61
N ILE A 50 15.87 7.55 -25.13
CA ILE A 50 15.29 6.40 -25.82
C ILE A 50 14.00 6.85 -26.50
N ASN A 51 14.05 6.95 -27.83
CA ASN A 51 12.92 7.32 -28.72
C ASN A 51 12.30 6.10 -29.43
N THR A 52 12.94 4.93 -29.31
CA THR A 52 12.62 3.71 -30.05
C THR A 52 12.62 2.51 -29.09
N ASP A 53 12.33 1.31 -29.58
CA ASP A 53 12.37 0.11 -28.75
C ASP A 53 13.82 -0.38 -28.58
N VAL A 54 14.33 -0.27 -27.36
CA VAL A 54 15.70 -0.63 -26.99
C VAL A 54 15.70 -1.80 -26.03
N VAL A 55 16.50 -2.83 -26.37
CA VAL A 55 16.73 -4.01 -25.53
C VAL A 55 18.10 -3.90 -24.88
N MET A 56 18.18 -3.93 -23.54
CA MET A 56 19.46 -4.06 -22.83
C MET A 56 19.99 -5.49 -23.00
N ASP A 57 21.17 -5.64 -23.60
CA ASP A 57 21.83 -6.94 -23.80
C ASP A 57 23.06 -7.12 -22.91
N ASP A 58 23.60 -8.34 -22.87
CA ASP A 58 24.60 -8.79 -21.90
C ASP A 58 26.03 -8.32 -22.15
N THR A 59 26.24 -7.57 -23.25
CA THR A 59 27.58 -7.26 -23.74
C THR A 59 28.37 -6.39 -22.74
N TYR A 60 27.69 -5.74 -21.79
CA TYR A 60 28.28 -4.83 -20.81
C TYR A 60 27.85 -5.09 -19.36
N THR A 61 27.18 -6.21 -19.06
CA THR A 61 26.76 -6.50 -17.68
C THR A 61 27.85 -7.22 -16.90
N SER A 62 28.31 -6.65 -15.78
CA SER A 62 29.12 -7.37 -14.80
C SER A 62 28.20 -8.15 -13.86
N GLY A 63 28.14 -9.48 -13.99
CA GLY A 63 27.27 -10.31 -13.15
C GLY A 63 25.77 -10.10 -13.40
N GLY A 64 25.39 -9.70 -14.62
CA GLY A 64 23.99 -9.53 -15.05
C GLY A 64 23.36 -8.18 -14.74
N TYR A 65 24.04 -7.27 -14.04
CA TYR A 65 23.56 -5.90 -13.80
C TYR A 65 24.24 -4.88 -14.72
N TRP A 66 23.47 -3.89 -15.15
CA TRP A 66 23.99 -2.67 -15.75
C TRP A 66 23.67 -1.46 -14.86
N SER A 67 24.58 -0.48 -14.77
CA SER A 67 24.44 0.65 -13.86
C SER A 67 24.36 1.99 -14.59
N VAL A 68 23.32 2.77 -14.28
CA VAL A 68 23.27 4.22 -14.49
C VAL A 68 24.06 4.87 -13.37
N SER A 69 25.36 5.07 -13.59
CA SER A 69 26.29 5.64 -12.61
C SER A 69 26.60 7.10 -12.95
N GLY A 70 25.85 8.03 -12.37
CA GLY A 70 25.73 9.38 -12.91
C GLY A 70 25.01 9.42 -14.28
N GLY A 71 24.89 10.60 -14.88
CA GLY A 71 24.15 10.77 -16.14
C GLY A 71 22.64 10.51 -15.99
N SER A 72 21.96 10.26 -17.12
CA SER A 72 20.51 10.07 -17.14
C SER A 72 20.05 9.12 -18.23
N ILE A 73 18.91 8.45 -18.01
CA ILE A 73 18.12 7.79 -19.06
C ILE A 73 16.74 8.39 -19.10
N ILE A 74 16.29 8.82 -20.28
CA ILE A 74 14.92 9.27 -20.53
C ILE A 74 14.29 8.35 -21.57
N ILE A 75 13.21 7.65 -21.18
CA ILE A 75 12.39 6.84 -22.09
C ILE A 75 11.21 7.70 -22.51
N ASN A 76 11.04 7.95 -23.81
CA ASN A 76 9.92 8.73 -24.32
C ASN A 76 8.63 7.91 -24.43
N ALA A 77 7.48 8.59 -24.49
CA ALA A 77 6.17 7.97 -24.27
C ALA A 77 5.80 6.81 -25.22
N ASN A 78 6.36 6.78 -26.43
CA ASN A 78 6.12 5.73 -27.42
C ASN A 78 7.33 4.79 -27.59
N ALA A 79 8.25 4.80 -26.63
CA ALA A 79 9.46 4.02 -26.65
C ALA A 79 9.44 2.99 -25.52
N SER A 80 10.32 1.99 -25.64
CA SER A 80 10.48 0.96 -24.62
C SER A 80 11.94 0.73 -24.29
N PHE A 81 12.20 0.48 -23.02
CA PHE A 81 13.49 0.02 -22.54
C PHE A 81 13.28 -1.26 -21.76
N VAL A 82 13.73 -2.37 -22.34
CA VAL A 82 13.40 -3.71 -21.86
C VAL A 82 14.65 -4.55 -21.66
N GLN A 83 14.61 -5.40 -20.66
CA GLN A 83 15.61 -6.42 -20.38
C GLN A 83 15.73 -7.45 -21.52
N GLY A 84 16.97 -7.78 -21.89
CA GLY A 84 17.31 -8.93 -22.73
C GLY A 84 17.57 -10.21 -21.91
N ALA A 85 17.66 -11.35 -22.58
CA ALA A 85 17.60 -12.69 -21.96
C ALA A 85 18.63 -13.00 -20.85
N ASN A 86 19.78 -12.32 -20.84
CA ASN A 86 20.88 -12.58 -19.91
C ASN A 86 21.15 -11.42 -18.94
N VAL A 87 20.30 -10.39 -18.97
CA VAL A 87 20.34 -9.26 -18.04
C VAL A 87 19.46 -9.64 -16.85
N ILE A 88 19.88 -9.32 -15.63
CA ILE A 88 19.17 -9.60 -14.37
C ILE A 88 18.44 -8.35 -13.90
N GLY A 89 19.04 -7.18 -14.09
CA GLY A 89 18.45 -5.93 -13.64
C GLY A 89 19.27 -4.71 -14.00
N ILE A 90 18.77 -3.57 -13.56
CA ILE A 90 19.40 -2.26 -13.73
C ILE A 90 19.55 -1.57 -12.38
N ALA A 91 20.68 -0.90 -12.18
CA ALA A 91 20.99 -0.15 -10.98
C ALA A 91 21.11 1.35 -11.26
N ILE A 92 20.57 2.20 -10.39
CA ILE A 92 20.78 3.65 -10.35
C ILE A 92 21.71 3.94 -9.17
N GLN A 93 22.86 4.56 -9.46
CA GLN A 93 23.94 4.79 -8.50
C GLN A 93 24.71 6.10 -8.82
N ASN A 94 25.51 6.58 -7.87
CA ASN A 94 26.32 7.80 -7.94
C ASN A 94 25.58 9.03 -8.51
N GLY A 95 24.31 9.21 -8.13
CA GLY A 95 23.47 10.34 -8.54
C GLY A 95 22.85 10.18 -9.93
N GLY A 96 22.89 8.98 -10.51
CA GLY A 96 22.22 8.68 -11.78
C GLY A 96 20.70 8.87 -11.72
N THR A 97 20.07 9.02 -12.88
CA THR A 97 18.61 9.16 -12.96
C THR A 97 18.01 8.35 -14.10
N ILE A 98 16.79 7.84 -13.89
CA ILE A 98 15.97 7.27 -14.96
C ILE A 98 14.60 7.95 -14.92
N THR A 99 14.16 8.50 -16.05
CA THR A 99 12.81 9.02 -16.28
C THR A 99 12.09 8.15 -17.30
N ASN A 100 11.13 7.35 -16.87
CA ASN A 100 10.30 6.53 -17.75
C ASN A 100 9.01 7.26 -18.14
N ASN A 101 8.87 7.71 -19.37
CA ASN A 101 7.58 8.19 -19.91
C ASN A 101 6.86 7.12 -20.76
N GLY A 102 7.55 6.04 -21.14
CA GLY A 102 7.04 4.98 -22.00
C GLY A 102 6.91 3.65 -21.25
N THR A 103 7.55 2.60 -21.78
CA THR A 103 7.57 1.26 -21.16
C THR A 103 8.95 0.95 -20.60
N PHE A 104 9.01 0.54 -19.32
CA PHE A 104 10.21 0.04 -18.66
C PHE A 104 9.96 -1.37 -18.15
N ASN A 105 10.73 -2.36 -18.64
CA ASN A 105 10.56 -3.76 -18.24
C ASN A 105 11.89 -4.37 -17.81
N PHE A 106 12.05 -4.61 -16.51
CA PHE A 106 13.21 -5.28 -15.94
C PHE A 106 12.76 -6.18 -14.79
N ASP A 107 13.46 -7.27 -14.53
CA ASP A 107 13.16 -8.13 -13.39
C ASP A 107 13.53 -7.41 -12.10
N GLN A 108 14.69 -6.75 -12.08
CA GLN A 108 15.19 -6.04 -10.91
C GLN A 108 15.57 -4.59 -11.21
N LEU A 109 15.13 -3.70 -10.32
CA LEU A 109 15.49 -2.29 -10.30
C LEU A 109 16.11 -1.96 -8.93
N GLY A 110 17.42 -1.69 -8.91
CA GLY A 110 18.12 -1.20 -7.73
C GLY A 110 18.30 0.32 -7.80
N ILE A 111 17.83 1.06 -6.80
CA ILE A 111 18.08 2.50 -6.67
C ILE A 111 18.95 2.69 -5.43
N TYR A 112 20.28 2.60 -5.55
CA TYR A 112 21.19 2.71 -4.41
C TYR A 112 21.41 4.15 -3.96
N ASP A 113 21.33 5.07 -4.92
CA ASP A 113 21.12 6.50 -4.73
C ASP A 113 20.41 7.05 -6.00
N GLY A 114 20.27 8.36 -6.11
CA GLY A 114 19.67 8.96 -7.31
C GLY A 114 18.14 8.80 -7.36
N ILE A 115 17.59 8.89 -8.57
CA ILE A 115 16.14 9.08 -8.77
C ILE A 115 15.61 8.19 -9.90
N PHE A 116 14.57 7.43 -9.60
CA PHE A 116 13.70 6.80 -10.58
C PHE A 116 12.37 7.55 -10.65
N THR A 117 12.08 8.18 -11.79
CA THR A 117 10.80 8.84 -12.06
C THR A 117 10.01 8.03 -13.09
N ASN A 118 8.79 7.63 -12.75
CA ASN A 118 7.92 6.85 -13.63
C ASN A 118 6.65 7.61 -13.99
N ASN A 119 6.53 8.09 -15.21
CA ASN A 119 5.31 8.66 -15.80
C ASN A 119 4.54 7.65 -16.68
N GLY A 120 5.21 6.60 -17.14
CA GLY A 120 4.64 5.55 -17.99
C GLY A 120 4.31 4.27 -17.22
N THR A 121 4.61 3.13 -17.83
CA THR A 121 4.43 1.80 -17.22
C THR A 121 5.79 1.19 -16.91
N ALA A 122 6.00 0.80 -15.65
CA ALA A 122 7.17 0.07 -15.19
C ALA A 122 6.75 -1.32 -14.69
N ASN A 123 7.23 -2.36 -15.35
CA ASN A 123 7.09 -3.74 -14.90
C ASN A 123 8.40 -4.17 -14.25
N CYS A 124 8.37 -4.47 -12.94
CA CYS A 124 9.55 -4.88 -12.15
C CYS A 124 9.37 -6.29 -11.59
N TYR A 125 9.55 -7.33 -12.42
CA TYR A 125 9.00 -8.67 -12.18
C TYR A 125 9.45 -9.39 -10.90
N GLN A 126 10.58 -9.00 -10.30
CA GLN A 126 11.13 -9.63 -9.10
C GLN A 126 11.37 -8.64 -7.96
N LEU A 127 12.16 -7.59 -8.19
CA LEU A 127 12.64 -6.76 -7.08
C LEU A 127 12.71 -5.28 -7.45
N ILE A 128 12.12 -4.45 -6.61
CA ILE A 128 12.51 -3.05 -6.47
C ILE A 128 13.27 -2.92 -5.15
N TYR A 129 14.52 -2.48 -5.23
CA TYR A 129 15.38 -2.22 -4.06
C TYR A 129 15.72 -0.74 -3.99
N ASN A 130 15.00 0.02 -3.17
CA ASN A 130 15.09 1.48 -3.12
C ASN A 130 15.80 2.01 -1.87
N LEU A 131 17.00 2.56 -2.03
CA LEU A 131 17.73 3.38 -1.08
C LEU A 131 17.74 4.88 -1.46
N GLY A 132 17.39 5.21 -2.72
CA GLY A 132 17.32 6.55 -3.26
C GLY A 132 15.89 7.12 -3.27
N THR A 133 15.48 7.66 -4.42
CA THR A 133 14.12 8.23 -4.60
C THR A 133 13.37 7.52 -5.72
N VAL A 134 12.13 7.12 -5.43
CA VAL A 134 11.14 6.67 -6.40
C VAL A 134 9.99 7.67 -6.46
N ASP A 135 9.80 8.31 -7.61
CA ASP A 135 8.69 9.20 -7.89
C ASP A 135 7.78 8.59 -8.96
N ASN A 136 6.65 8.03 -8.54
CA ASN A 136 5.70 7.40 -9.44
C ASN A 136 4.54 8.35 -9.76
N TYR A 137 4.33 8.64 -11.04
CA TYR A 137 3.18 9.34 -11.62
C TYR A 137 2.34 8.43 -12.54
N GLY A 138 2.90 7.29 -12.96
CA GLY A 138 2.28 6.29 -13.82
C GLY A 138 1.92 5.01 -13.09
N ILE A 139 2.25 3.86 -13.70
CA ILE A 139 1.96 2.54 -13.16
C ILE A 139 3.28 1.81 -12.88
N ILE A 140 3.46 1.36 -11.64
CA ILE A 140 4.44 0.34 -11.26
C ILE A 140 3.67 -0.93 -10.95
N GLN A 141 4.00 -2.04 -11.61
CA GLN A 141 3.25 -3.29 -11.47
C GLN A 141 4.12 -4.53 -11.66
N GLU A 142 3.50 -5.69 -11.43
CA GLU A 142 4.15 -7.01 -11.49
C GLU A 142 5.34 -7.12 -10.54
N VAL A 143 5.32 -6.37 -9.42
CA VAL A 143 6.42 -6.40 -8.45
C VAL A 143 6.22 -7.55 -7.48
N ASP A 144 7.17 -8.47 -7.41
CA ASP A 144 7.13 -9.53 -6.39
C ASP A 144 7.56 -8.93 -5.03
N SER A 145 8.75 -8.37 -4.95
CA SER A 145 9.27 -7.74 -3.73
C SER A 145 9.62 -6.27 -3.93
N PHE A 146 9.11 -5.39 -3.09
CA PHE A 146 9.51 -3.98 -3.05
C PHE A 146 10.06 -3.62 -1.67
N TYR A 147 11.38 -3.53 -1.57
CA TYR A 147 12.04 -2.96 -0.40
C TYR A 147 12.32 -1.47 -0.60
N THR A 148 12.03 -0.64 0.40
CA THR A 148 12.40 0.77 0.40
C THR A 148 12.88 1.25 1.76
N SER A 149 14.11 1.74 1.82
CA SER A 149 14.65 2.54 2.93
C SER A 149 14.87 4.00 2.54
N GLY A 150 14.76 4.31 1.25
CA GLY A 150 14.80 5.67 0.69
C GLY A 150 13.44 6.37 0.75
N THR A 151 13.22 7.28 -0.20
CA THR A 151 11.93 7.96 -0.39
C THR A 151 11.15 7.31 -1.53
N CYS A 152 9.87 7.05 -1.31
CA CYS A 152 8.93 6.58 -2.33
C CYS A 152 7.68 7.45 -2.31
N VAL A 153 7.34 8.08 -3.43
CA VAL A 153 6.12 8.87 -3.59
C VAL A 153 5.29 8.29 -4.74
N ASN A 154 4.12 7.76 -4.41
CA ASN A 154 3.09 7.41 -5.37
C ASN A 154 2.14 8.59 -5.53
N ASN A 155 2.24 9.33 -6.63
CA ASN A 155 1.51 10.57 -6.84
C ASN A 155 0.02 10.34 -7.15
N THR A 156 -0.75 11.42 -7.18
CA THR A 156 -2.17 11.37 -7.54
C THR A 156 -2.36 10.74 -8.92
N ASN A 157 -3.36 9.86 -9.04
CA ASN A 157 -3.65 9.02 -10.23
C ASN A 157 -2.59 7.94 -10.56
N ALA A 158 -1.49 7.87 -9.82
CA ALA A 158 -0.49 6.83 -9.99
C ALA A 158 -0.89 5.54 -9.27
N THR A 159 -0.39 4.41 -9.76
CA THR A 159 -0.67 3.07 -9.22
C THR A 159 0.61 2.32 -8.92
N ILE A 160 0.66 1.66 -7.76
CA ILE A 160 1.65 0.64 -7.42
C ILE A 160 0.92 -0.67 -7.11
N LEU A 161 1.31 -1.74 -7.81
CA LEU A 161 0.87 -3.12 -7.57
C LEU A 161 2.09 -3.97 -7.23
N SER A 162 2.12 -4.53 -6.02
CA SER A 162 3.21 -5.39 -5.53
C SER A 162 2.66 -6.61 -4.81
N ASP A 163 3.38 -7.72 -4.77
CA ASP A 163 3.05 -8.83 -3.86
C ASP A 163 3.44 -8.43 -2.43
N SER A 164 4.68 -8.03 -2.22
CA SER A 164 5.16 -7.55 -0.93
C SER A 164 5.76 -6.15 -0.98
N ILE A 165 5.59 -5.38 0.10
CA ILE A 165 6.31 -4.13 0.34
C ILE A 165 6.89 -4.15 1.76
N HIS A 166 8.20 -3.87 1.87
CA HIS A 166 8.87 -3.60 3.13
C HIS A 166 9.37 -2.15 3.14
N ASN A 167 8.80 -1.34 4.02
CA ASN A 167 9.14 0.07 4.17
C ASN A 167 9.97 0.30 5.45
N GLU A 168 11.26 0.59 5.28
CA GLU A 168 12.18 1.12 6.31
C GLU A 168 12.47 2.62 6.11
N GLY A 169 11.85 3.24 5.09
CA GLY A 169 12.10 4.62 4.68
C GLY A 169 10.88 5.54 4.82
N VAL A 170 10.72 6.45 3.86
CA VAL A 170 9.56 7.34 3.77
C VAL A 170 8.72 6.96 2.56
N PHE A 171 7.51 6.49 2.80
CA PHE A 171 6.57 6.11 1.75
C PHE A 171 5.33 7.00 1.83
N THR A 172 5.04 7.75 0.76
CA THR A 172 3.82 8.54 0.62
C THR A 172 2.94 8.01 -0.50
N ASN A 173 1.70 7.64 -0.19
CA ASN A 173 0.69 7.25 -1.17
C ASN A 173 -0.39 8.33 -1.35
N ASN A 174 -0.35 9.05 -2.47
CA ASN A 174 -1.39 9.97 -2.94
C ASN A 174 -2.31 9.35 -4.02
N GLY A 175 -1.95 8.17 -4.53
CA GLY A 175 -2.65 7.47 -5.60
C GLY A 175 -3.30 6.17 -5.11
N VAL A 176 -3.03 5.07 -5.81
CA VAL A 176 -3.49 3.73 -5.45
C VAL A 176 -2.28 2.83 -5.17
N VAL A 177 -2.26 2.21 -3.99
CA VAL A 177 -1.32 1.12 -3.67
C VAL A 177 -2.14 -0.13 -3.38
N THR A 178 -1.87 -1.20 -4.10
CA THR A 178 -2.39 -2.54 -3.80
C THR A 178 -1.23 -3.48 -3.55
N VAL A 179 -1.26 -4.14 -2.41
CA VAL A 179 -0.21 -5.07 -1.97
C VAL A 179 -0.83 -6.32 -1.36
N VAL A 180 -0.14 -7.46 -1.35
CA VAL A 180 -0.59 -8.63 -0.58
C VAL A 180 -0.11 -8.51 0.86
N GLU A 181 1.19 -8.33 1.05
CA GLU A 181 1.83 -8.23 2.38
C GLU A 181 2.60 -6.92 2.53
N PHE A 182 2.37 -6.20 3.62
CA PHE A 182 3.10 -4.96 3.87
C PHE A 182 3.65 -4.92 5.29
N LEU A 183 4.95 -4.69 5.37
CA LEU A 183 5.71 -4.45 6.59
C LEU A 183 6.14 -2.98 6.63
N ASN A 184 5.64 -2.24 7.63
CA ASN A 184 6.04 -0.86 7.87
C ASN A 184 6.92 -0.75 9.11
N ASP A 185 8.20 -0.48 8.95
CA ASP A 185 9.16 -0.26 10.04
C ASP A 185 9.55 1.22 10.19
N SER A 186 9.01 2.11 9.34
CA SER A 186 9.30 3.54 9.35
C SER A 186 8.05 4.36 8.98
N THR A 187 8.17 5.44 8.20
CA THR A 187 7.07 6.37 7.95
C THR A 187 6.29 5.98 6.71
N PHE A 188 4.99 5.72 6.86
CA PHE A 188 4.05 5.54 5.77
C PHE A 188 2.88 6.51 5.91
N THR A 189 2.63 7.32 4.87
CA THR A 189 1.51 8.25 4.80
C THR A 189 0.58 7.86 3.65
N ASN A 190 -0.68 7.59 3.96
CA ASN A 190 -1.71 7.30 2.97
C ASN A 190 -2.72 8.45 2.85
N ASN A 191 -2.66 9.18 1.74
CA ASN A 191 -3.66 10.18 1.32
C ASN A 191 -4.63 9.62 0.29
N GLY A 192 -4.28 8.51 -0.37
CA GLY A 192 -5.05 7.89 -1.45
C GLY A 192 -5.81 6.64 -1.03
N THR A 193 -5.82 5.64 -1.92
CA THR A 193 -6.38 4.30 -1.65
C THR A 193 -5.24 3.33 -1.37
N TYR A 194 -5.33 2.62 -0.26
CA TYR A 194 -4.38 1.59 0.13
C TYR A 194 -5.10 0.27 0.41
N THR A 195 -4.77 -0.78 -0.32
CA THR A 195 -5.36 -2.12 -0.16
C THR A 195 -4.27 -3.13 0.16
N PHE A 196 -4.47 -3.94 1.20
CA PHE A 196 -3.57 -5.01 1.59
C PHE A 196 -4.31 -6.28 2.02
N ASN A 197 -3.63 -7.44 2.00
CA ASN A 197 -4.18 -8.66 2.59
C ASN A 197 -3.74 -8.81 4.05
N ARG A 198 -2.44 -8.70 4.35
CA ARG A 198 -1.92 -8.67 5.74
C ARG A 198 -1.04 -7.45 5.95
N TYR A 199 -1.07 -6.91 7.15
CA TYR A 199 -0.31 -5.71 7.51
C TYR A 199 0.31 -5.82 8.90
N TYR A 200 1.57 -5.46 8.98
CA TYR A 200 2.29 -5.30 10.24
C TYR A 200 2.96 -3.92 10.25
N ASN A 201 2.62 -3.11 11.25
CA ASN A 201 3.21 -1.79 11.47
C ASN A 201 4.04 -1.76 12.75
N ALA A 202 5.35 -1.68 12.65
CA ALA A 202 6.24 -1.32 13.75
C ALA A 202 6.66 0.16 13.71
N GLY A 203 6.46 0.85 12.58
CA GLY A 203 6.77 2.26 12.38
C GLY A 203 5.63 3.22 12.67
N SER A 204 5.58 4.32 11.90
CA SER A 204 4.50 5.30 11.92
C SER A 204 3.65 5.17 10.66
N PHE A 205 2.36 4.92 10.85
CA PHE A 205 1.37 4.89 9.78
C PHE A 205 0.33 6.00 9.97
N GLU A 206 0.25 6.92 9.02
CA GLU A 206 -0.78 7.97 9.01
C GLU A 206 -1.74 7.79 7.84
N ASN A 207 -3.02 7.60 8.14
CA ASN A 207 -4.08 7.45 7.16
C ASN A 207 -5.00 8.68 7.10
N TYR A 208 -4.92 9.41 5.99
CA TYR A 208 -5.81 10.49 5.60
C TYR A 208 -6.79 10.06 4.47
N GLY A 209 -6.62 8.86 3.92
CA GLY A 209 -7.36 8.36 2.76
C GLY A 209 -8.29 7.17 3.09
N GLN A 210 -8.28 6.18 2.20
CA GLN A 210 -9.04 4.95 2.34
C GLN A 210 -8.10 3.76 2.50
N VAL A 211 -8.37 2.91 3.47
CA VAL A 211 -7.63 1.68 3.73
C VAL A 211 -8.58 0.49 3.66
N THR A 212 -8.16 -0.59 2.98
CA THR A 212 -8.89 -1.86 2.97
C THR A 212 -7.94 -3.01 3.26
N CYS A 213 -8.24 -3.80 4.28
CA CYS A 213 -7.55 -5.05 4.60
C CYS A 213 -8.47 -6.25 4.39
N THR A 214 -7.97 -7.32 3.76
CA THR A 214 -8.75 -8.54 3.56
C THR A 214 -8.51 -9.64 4.61
N LEU A 215 -7.40 -9.60 5.35
CA LEU A 215 -7.07 -10.50 6.46
C LEU A 215 -6.73 -9.68 7.73
N ASP A 216 -5.71 -10.10 8.49
CA ASP A 216 -5.36 -9.52 9.79
C ASP A 216 -4.43 -8.32 9.66
N ALA A 217 -4.57 -7.38 10.59
CA ALA A 217 -3.67 -6.24 10.74
C ALA A 217 -3.18 -6.13 12.20
N THR A 218 -1.87 -5.90 12.35
CA THR A 218 -1.24 -5.68 13.66
C THR A 218 -0.55 -4.33 13.67
N ASN A 219 -0.84 -3.53 14.69
CA ASN A 219 -0.12 -2.31 15.03
C ASN A 219 0.77 -2.56 16.26
N ALA A 220 2.08 -2.49 16.06
CA ALA A 220 3.13 -2.51 17.08
C ALA A 220 3.83 -1.14 17.24
N GLY A 221 3.58 -0.18 16.35
CA GLY A 221 4.10 1.19 16.42
C GLY A 221 2.98 2.23 16.56
N TYR A 222 3.10 3.34 15.84
CA TYR A 222 2.07 4.38 15.78
C TYR A 222 1.17 4.20 14.56
N TRP A 223 -0.13 4.16 14.76
CA TRP A 223 -1.13 4.24 13.68
C TRP A 223 -2.08 5.38 13.96
N TYR A 224 -2.13 6.38 13.08
CA TYR A 224 -3.13 7.44 13.06
C TYR A 224 -4.15 7.26 11.93
N ASN A 225 -5.45 7.24 12.27
CA ASN A 225 -6.54 7.28 11.32
C ASN A 225 -7.26 8.62 11.45
N ALA A 226 -6.97 9.55 10.52
CA ALA A 226 -7.38 10.95 10.61
C ALA A 226 -8.90 11.17 10.47
N GLN A 227 -9.37 12.34 10.90
CA GLN A 227 -10.76 12.75 10.67
C GLN A 227 -11.13 12.72 9.18
N GLY A 228 -12.22 12.05 8.86
CA GLY A 228 -12.71 11.89 7.48
C GLY A 228 -12.07 10.74 6.71
N SER A 229 -11.03 10.09 7.25
CA SER A 229 -10.47 8.88 6.67
C SER A 229 -11.27 7.63 7.11
N GLN A 230 -11.17 6.56 6.34
CA GLN A 230 -11.83 5.29 6.63
C GLN A 230 -10.87 4.13 6.45
N THR A 231 -10.88 3.23 7.43
CA THR A 231 -10.18 1.96 7.38
C THR A 231 -11.18 0.82 7.53
N ASP A 232 -11.17 -0.11 6.58
CA ASP A 232 -12.04 -1.28 6.53
C ASP A 232 -11.21 -2.57 6.60
N LEU A 233 -11.18 -3.19 7.78
CA LEU A 233 -10.54 -4.48 7.99
C LEU A 233 -11.56 -5.61 7.94
N SER A 234 -11.26 -6.65 7.18
CA SER A 234 -12.16 -7.80 7.04
C SER A 234 -12.02 -8.84 8.14
N ASN A 235 -10.91 -8.82 8.89
CA ASN A 235 -10.59 -9.81 9.91
C ASN A 235 -10.13 -9.12 11.20
N ASN A 236 -9.12 -9.66 11.89
CA ASN A 236 -8.71 -9.21 13.22
C ASN A 236 -7.87 -7.94 13.15
N PHE A 237 -8.01 -7.13 14.19
CA PHE A 237 -7.09 -6.03 14.49
C PHE A 237 -6.46 -6.22 15.86
N THR A 238 -5.14 -6.13 15.92
CA THR A 238 -4.38 -6.19 17.17
C THR A 238 -3.53 -4.93 17.33
N ASN A 239 -3.72 -4.18 18.42
CA ASN A 239 -2.81 -3.13 18.86
C ASN A 239 -1.94 -3.65 20.01
N SER A 240 -0.69 -4.03 19.71
CA SER A 240 0.27 -4.64 20.64
C SER A 240 1.69 -4.64 20.06
N ASP A 241 2.70 -4.47 20.92
CA ASP A 241 4.12 -4.52 20.56
C ASP A 241 4.82 -5.87 20.83
N GLY A 242 4.08 -6.89 21.25
CA GLY A 242 4.51 -8.30 21.26
C GLY A 242 5.67 -8.69 22.21
N ILE A 243 6.54 -7.77 22.64
CA ILE A 243 7.66 -7.96 23.58
C ILE A 243 8.12 -6.59 24.14
N SER A 244 8.08 -6.47 25.47
CA SER A 244 8.83 -5.52 26.33
C SER A 244 8.05 -4.38 27.03
N THR A 245 8.60 -3.97 28.17
CA THR A 245 7.97 -3.20 29.27
C THR A 245 7.81 -1.70 29.01
N THR A 246 7.86 -1.26 27.77
CA THR A 246 7.65 0.14 27.39
C THR A 246 6.67 0.17 26.24
N TYR A 247 5.41 0.45 26.57
CA TYR A 247 4.30 0.64 25.66
C TYR A 247 4.70 1.48 24.43
N THR A 248 4.77 0.87 23.24
CA THR A 248 5.06 1.55 21.97
C THR A 248 3.93 1.49 20.96
N ALA A 249 2.95 0.59 21.16
CA ALA A 249 1.82 0.45 20.25
C ALA A 249 0.73 1.49 20.57
N VAL A 250 0.65 2.52 19.75
CA VAL A 250 -0.34 3.60 19.89
C VAL A 250 -1.21 3.63 18.65
N PHE A 251 -2.50 3.38 18.85
CA PHE A 251 -3.49 3.51 17.81
C PHE A 251 -4.42 4.69 18.09
N GLU A 252 -4.38 5.70 17.23
CA GLU A 252 -5.17 6.92 17.30
C GLU A 252 -6.20 6.96 16.18
N ASN A 253 -7.48 6.96 16.55
CA ASN A 253 -8.57 6.97 15.58
C ASN A 253 -9.47 8.19 15.77
N ASP A 254 -9.39 9.11 14.81
CA ASP A 254 -10.28 10.26 14.66
C ASP A 254 -11.22 10.11 13.43
N GLY A 255 -11.03 9.05 12.64
CA GLY A 255 -11.84 8.69 11.48
C GLY A 255 -12.80 7.53 11.75
N ILE A 256 -13.13 6.78 10.70
CA ILE A 256 -13.94 5.55 10.80
C ILE A 256 -13.03 4.34 10.72
N PHE A 257 -13.20 3.39 11.64
CA PHE A 257 -12.46 2.14 11.66
C PHE A 257 -13.41 0.95 11.81
N ASN A 258 -13.59 0.20 10.72
CA ASN A 258 -14.45 -0.98 10.67
C ASN A 258 -13.60 -2.26 10.79
N ILE A 259 -13.99 -3.17 11.68
CA ILE A 259 -13.30 -4.43 11.95
C ILE A 259 -14.29 -5.59 11.77
N GLY A 260 -14.01 -6.45 10.79
CA GLY A 260 -14.88 -7.56 10.39
C GLY A 260 -14.82 -8.80 11.29
N ASN A 261 -13.84 -8.89 12.18
CA ASN A 261 -13.75 -9.91 13.23
C ASN A 261 -13.36 -9.28 14.58
N ASP A 262 -12.33 -9.80 15.24
CA ASP A 262 -12.03 -9.48 16.63
C ASP A 262 -11.12 -8.26 16.74
N TRP A 263 -11.32 -7.49 17.79
CA TRP A 263 -10.48 -6.34 18.15
C TRP A 263 -9.75 -6.61 19.45
N SER A 264 -8.44 -6.41 19.47
CA SER A 264 -7.60 -6.56 20.66
C SER A 264 -6.72 -5.34 20.88
N ASN A 265 -6.80 -4.77 22.07
CA ASN A 265 -5.93 -3.71 22.54
C ASN A 265 -5.15 -4.15 23.77
N LEU A 266 -3.85 -4.31 23.62
CA LEU A 266 -2.91 -4.67 24.68
C LEU A 266 -2.03 -3.49 25.10
N ASP A 267 -2.23 -2.32 24.47
CA ASP A 267 -1.48 -1.09 24.70
C ASP A 267 -2.43 0.13 24.56
N THR A 268 -2.11 1.16 23.79
CA THR A 268 -2.84 2.43 23.83
C THR A 268 -3.71 2.60 22.61
N THR A 269 -5.02 2.61 22.81
CA THR A 269 -5.99 3.09 21.83
C THR A 269 -6.54 4.45 22.27
N LYS A 270 -6.50 5.44 21.40
CA LYS A 270 -7.00 6.79 21.68
C LYS A 270 -7.73 7.41 20.50
N GLY A 271 -8.40 8.52 20.74
CA GLY A 271 -9.09 9.28 19.69
C GLY A 271 -9.98 10.38 20.26
N ASN A 272 -10.43 11.28 19.39
CA ASN A 272 -11.33 12.36 19.75
C ASN A 272 -12.80 12.02 19.40
N SER A 273 -13.71 12.99 19.55
CA SER A 273 -15.16 12.81 19.34
C SER A 273 -15.59 12.55 17.89
N THR A 274 -14.69 12.65 16.92
CA THR A 274 -14.96 12.28 15.52
C THR A 274 -14.61 10.83 15.22
N GLY A 275 -13.79 10.20 16.07
CA GLY A 275 -13.40 8.80 15.94
C GLY A 275 -14.55 7.84 16.18
N ALA A 276 -14.63 6.80 15.34
CA ALA A 276 -15.59 5.72 15.50
C ALA A 276 -14.98 4.35 15.19
N PHE A 277 -15.21 3.38 16.07
CA PHE A 277 -14.91 1.97 15.88
C PHE A 277 -16.18 1.15 15.68
N TYR A 278 -16.19 0.25 14.70
CA TYR A 278 -17.27 -0.70 14.47
C TYR A 278 -16.72 -2.13 14.40
N ILE A 279 -17.00 -2.96 15.41
CA ILE A 279 -16.41 -4.29 15.57
C ILE A 279 -17.50 -5.36 15.42
N GLN A 280 -17.26 -6.34 14.55
CA GLN A 280 -18.22 -7.42 14.24
C GLN A 280 -17.96 -8.74 15.00
N GLY A 281 -16.81 -8.86 15.66
CA GLY A 281 -16.42 -9.97 16.52
C GLY A 281 -16.13 -9.48 17.94
N GLY A 282 -15.40 -10.29 18.70
CA GLY A 282 -15.15 -10.03 20.11
C GLY A 282 -14.26 -8.83 20.36
N THR A 283 -14.46 -8.17 21.50
CA THR A 283 -13.65 -7.01 21.92
C THR A 283 -12.84 -7.31 23.19
N TYR A 284 -11.52 -7.09 23.11
CA TYR A 284 -10.56 -7.39 24.18
C TYR A 284 -9.71 -6.17 24.53
N ASN A 285 -9.75 -5.71 25.78
CA ASN A 285 -8.91 -4.62 26.27
C ASN A 285 -8.13 -5.00 27.54
N GLU A 286 -6.80 -5.05 27.44
CA GLU A 286 -5.89 -5.07 28.60
C GLU A 286 -5.06 -3.79 28.72
N GLY A 287 -5.11 -2.96 27.68
CA GLY A 287 -4.37 -1.71 27.61
C GLY A 287 -5.15 -0.50 28.11
N VAL A 288 -4.85 0.67 27.53
CA VAL A 288 -5.51 1.94 27.82
C VAL A 288 -6.37 2.34 26.62
N MET A 289 -7.63 2.65 26.89
CA MET A 289 -8.52 3.36 25.98
C MET A 289 -8.74 4.78 26.52
N THR A 290 -8.34 5.81 25.78
CA THR A 290 -8.43 7.21 26.24
C THR A 290 -8.96 8.20 25.19
N GLY A 291 -9.62 9.27 25.63
CA GLY A 291 -10.25 10.26 24.77
C GLY A 291 -11.76 10.10 24.71
N SER A 292 -12.39 10.47 23.59
CA SER A 292 -13.84 10.69 23.53
C SER A 292 -14.52 10.11 22.28
N PHE A 293 -13.98 9.03 21.72
CA PHE A 293 -14.49 8.39 20.50
C PHE A 293 -15.74 7.52 20.75
N LEU A 294 -16.40 7.12 19.66
CA LEU A 294 -17.48 6.14 19.66
C LEU A 294 -16.93 4.72 19.48
N PHE A 295 -17.33 3.79 20.34
CA PHE A 295 -16.94 2.38 20.28
C PHE A 295 -18.17 1.47 20.12
N CYS A 296 -18.29 0.83 18.96
CA CYS A 296 -19.46 0.03 18.59
C CYS A 296 -19.14 -1.46 18.51
N ASP A 297 -19.29 -2.16 19.64
CA ASP A 297 -19.29 -3.63 19.66
C ASP A 297 -20.64 -4.18 19.18
N GLN A 298 -20.64 -5.03 18.15
CA GLN A 298 -21.85 -5.67 17.63
C GLN A 298 -22.15 -7.03 18.26
N THR A 299 -21.26 -7.58 19.08
CA THR A 299 -21.43 -8.85 19.80
C THR A 299 -21.26 -8.73 21.32
N PRO A 300 -21.82 -7.69 21.98
CA PRO A 300 -21.48 -7.40 23.35
C PRO A 300 -22.00 -8.46 24.33
N THR A 301 -21.14 -8.90 25.23
CA THR A 301 -21.49 -9.81 26.34
C THR A 301 -22.01 -9.09 27.59
N THR A 302 -21.98 -7.75 27.60
CA THR A 302 -22.55 -6.88 28.64
C THR A 302 -23.37 -5.75 28.03
N THR A 303 -24.42 -5.32 28.74
CA THR A 303 -25.25 -4.14 28.37
C THR A 303 -25.00 -2.93 29.26
N ILE A 304 -24.12 -3.07 30.25
CA ILE A 304 -23.71 -2.00 31.16
C ILE A 304 -22.34 -1.51 30.70
N GLU A 305 -22.20 -0.20 30.55
CA GLU A 305 -20.93 0.43 30.18
C GLU A 305 -19.85 0.14 31.24
N PRO A 306 -18.61 -0.15 30.81
CA PRO A 306 -18.12 -0.17 29.44
C PRO A 306 -18.60 -1.39 28.62
N ILE A 307 -19.05 -1.18 27.38
CA ILE A 307 -19.51 -2.25 26.49
C ILE A 307 -18.31 -2.85 25.75
N ILE A 308 -17.61 -3.76 26.42
CA ILE A 308 -16.46 -4.54 25.93
C ILE A 308 -16.58 -5.97 26.47
N ASP A 309 -16.28 -6.98 25.65
CA ASP A 309 -16.47 -8.38 26.05
C ASP A 309 -15.54 -8.83 27.17
N TYR A 310 -14.29 -8.41 27.09
CA TYR A 310 -13.32 -8.64 28.13
C TYR A 310 -12.47 -7.40 28.35
N ASN A 311 -12.50 -6.88 29.57
CA ASN A 311 -11.72 -5.72 29.96
C ASN A 311 -10.98 -5.96 31.28
N THR A 312 -9.66 -5.93 31.24
CA THR A 312 -8.77 -5.80 32.41
C THR A 312 -7.99 -4.47 32.40
N GLY A 313 -8.10 -3.71 31.30
CA GLY A 313 -7.44 -2.43 31.09
C GLY A 313 -8.20 -1.21 31.64
N ILE A 314 -7.66 -0.03 31.31
CA ILE A 314 -8.20 1.28 31.70
C ILE A 314 -9.03 1.85 30.55
N ILE A 315 -10.19 2.42 30.88
CA ILE A 315 -11.09 3.06 29.91
C ILE A 315 -11.46 4.44 30.44
N ASP A 316 -11.31 5.45 29.58
CA ASP A 316 -11.72 6.82 29.84
C ASP A 316 -13.25 6.96 29.83
N THR A 317 -13.78 7.72 30.79
CA THR A 317 -15.22 7.93 30.97
C THR A 317 -15.88 8.71 29.84
N ASN A 318 -15.10 9.36 28.97
CA ASN A 318 -15.64 10.11 27.84
C ASN A 318 -15.86 9.27 26.57
N ILE A 319 -15.44 8.00 26.57
CA ILE A 319 -15.73 7.08 25.47
C ILE A 319 -17.23 6.75 25.49
N THR A 320 -17.86 6.81 24.32
CA THR A 320 -19.27 6.52 24.16
C THR A 320 -19.46 5.20 23.42
N TYR A 321 -20.56 4.50 23.69
CA TYR A 321 -20.86 3.22 23.06
C TYR A 321 -22.11 3.32 22.19
N CYS A 322 -22.17 2.57 21.09
CA CYS A 322 -23.40 2.53 20.32
C CYS A 322 -24.53 1.87 21.12
N ALA A 323 -25.76 2.32 20.90
CA ALA A 323 -26.92 1.58 21.34
C ALA A 323 -26.86 0.18 20.73
N VAL A 324 -26.75 -0.84 21.59
CA VAL A 324 -26.83 -2.25 21.20
C VAL A 324 -28.17 -2.42 20.50
N ASN A 325 -28.16 -2.62 19.18
CA ASN A 325 -29.35 -3.13 18.53
C ASN A 325 -29.49 -4.55 19.07
N ILE A 326 -30.40 -4.71 20.04
CA ILE A 326 -30.98 -6.02 20.35
C ILE A 326 -31.81 -6.38 19.11
N GLU A 327 -31.15 -6.74 18.02
CA GLU A 327 -31.72 -7.76 17.17
C GLU A 327 -31.73 -8.98 18.10
N LEU A 328 -32.92 -9.43 18.50
CA LEU A 328 -33.07 -10.81 18.94
C LEU A 328 -32.37 -11.63 17.85
N GLU A 329 -31.15 -12.10 18.13
CA GLU A 329 -30.45 -12.97 17.20
C GLU A 329 -31.36 -14.19 17.03
N ASN A 330 -32.07 -14.25 15.91
CA ASN A 330 -32.32 -15.55 15.29
C ASN A 330 -30.94 -16.22 15.24
N ASN A 331 -30.83 -17.48 15.68
CA ASN A 331 -29.65 -18.35 15.81
C ASN A 331 -28.73 -18.45 14.55
N LEU A 332 -28.35 -17.31 13.97
CA LEU A 332 -27.62 -17.07 12.73
C LEU A 332 -26.43 -16.13 13.02
N SER A 333 -25.93 -16.12 14.27
CA SER A 333 -24.84 -15.29 14.79
C SER A 333 -23.53 -15.40 14.00
N THR A 334 -23.42 -16.37 13.09
CA THR A 334 -22.27 -16.52 12.19
C THR A 334 -22.30 -15.60 10.97
N ILE A 335 -23.43 -14.94 10.68
CA ILE A 335 -23.56 -14.09 9.49
C ILE A 335 -23.13 -12.65 9.81
N ARG A 336 -22.09 -12.15 9.18
CA ARG A 336 -21.55 -10.79 9.36
C ARG A 336 -21.73 -9.94 8.11
N LEU A 337 -21.88 -8.63 8.31
CA LEU A 337 -22.00 -7.64 7.24
C LEU A 337 -21.03 -6.50 7.56
N PHE A 338 -20.04 -6.29 6.69
CA PHE A 338 -18.96 -5.32 6.94
C PHE A 338 -18.35 -4.79 5.62
N PRO A 339 -17.70 -3.63 5.61
CA PRO A 339 -17.83 -2.60 6.62
C PRO A 339 -19.28 -2.10 6.70
N ASN A 340 -19.68 -1.61 7.86
CA ASN A 340 -20.98 -0.99 8.08
C ASN A 340 -20.88 0.05 9.20
N PRO A 341 -20.81 1.35 8.89
CA PRO A 341 -21.07 1.96 7.58
C PRO A 341 -20.08 1.58 6.46
N THR A 342 -20.51 1.67 5.20
CA THR A 342 -19.70 1.37 4.00
C THR A 342 -19.61 2.58 3.08
N ASN A 343 -18.49 2.73 2.38
CA ASN A 343 -18.24 3.76 1.38
C ASN A 343 -17.96 3.11 0.01
N LYS A 344 -18.99 2.46 -0.57
CA LYS A 344 -19.09 1.85 -1.93
C LYS A 344 -19.03 0.32 -2.03
N LYS A 345 -18.47 -0.39 -1.06
CA LYS A 345 -18.42 -1.86 -1.09
C LYS A 345 -18.63 -2.46 0.29
N PHE A 346 -19.41 -3.53 0.34
CA PHE A 346 -19.57 -4.32 1.56
C PHE A 346 -19.49 -5.81 1.25
N PHE A 347 -19.24 -6.57 2.30
CA PHE A 347 -19.08 -8.00 2.33
C PHE A 347 -20.11 -8.61 3.27
N VAL A 348 -20.59 -9.79 2.89
CA VAL A 348 -21.35 -10.66 3.77
C VAL A 348 -20.57 -11.96 3.92
N THR A 349 -20.26 -12.33 5.16
CA THR A 349 -19.68 -13.64 5.49
C THR A 349 -20.65 -14.42 6.34
N GLY A 350 -20.56 -15.75 6.30
CA GLY A 350 -21.40 -16.65 7.07
C GLY A 350 -21.54 -18.00 6.39
N SER A 351 -22.15 -18.96 7.09
CA SER A 351 -22.47 -20.28 6.58
C SER A 351 -23.92 -20.38 6.12
N ASP A 352 -24.17 -21.33 5.21
CA ASP A 352 -25.49 -21.74 4.72
C ASP A 352 -26.30 -20.64 4.03
N ILE A 353 -25.64 -19.60 3.53
CA ILE A 353 -26.28 -18.51 2.79
C ILE A 353 -26.61 -19.01 1.39
N THR A 354 -27.86 -18.87 0.99
CA THR A 354 -28.38 -19.26 -0.32
C THR A 354 -28.61 -18.04 -1.22
N LYS A 355 -29.03 -16.92 -0.64
CA LYS A 355 -29.38 -15.70 -1.39
C LYS A 355 -29.18 -14.46 -0.53
N ILE A 356 -28.79 -13.36 -1.17
CA ILE A 356 -28.70 -12.05 -0.53
C ILE A 356 -29.41 -11.01 -1.42
N GLN A 357 -30.14 -10.10 -0.80
CA GLN A 357 -30.82 -8.98 -1.45
C GLN A 357 -30.48 -7.67 -0.76
N VAL A 358 -30.21 -6.63 -1.54
CA VAL A 358 -30.08 -5.25 -1.04
C VAL A 358 -31.36 -4.51 -1.36
N LEU A 359 -31.96 -3.87 -0.36
CA LEU A 359 -33.23 -3.17 -0.44
C LEU A 359 -33.08 -1.69 -0.03
N ASP A 360 -33.88 -0.81 -0.65
CA ASP A 360 -34.03 0.58 -0.17
C ASP A 360 -34.93 0.64 1.09
N ILE A 361 -35.07 1.82 1.69
CA ILE A 361 -35.92 2.06 2.86
C ILE A 361 -37.42 1.74 2.64
N ARG A 362 -37.87 1.62 1.39
CA ARG A 362 -39.26 1.25 1.03
C ARG A 362 -39.39 -0.25 0.76
N GLY A 363 -38.32 -1.03 0.96
CA GLY A 363 -38.28 -2.45 0.68
C GLY A 363 -38.15 -2.80 -0.81
N LYS A 364 -37.82 -1.83 -1.69
CA LYS A 364 -37.57 -2.12 -3.11
C LYS A 364 -36.24 -2.86 -3.24
N ILE A 365 -36.25 -4.03 -3.86
CA ILE A 365 -35.03 -4.78 -4.17
C ILE A 365 -34.21 -4.01 -5.21
N LEU A 366 -33.00 -3.61 -4.83
CA LEU A 366 -32.03 -2.93 -5.67
C LEU A 366 -31.04 -3.90 -6.31
N MET A 367 -30.68 -4.96 -5.58
CA MET A 367 -29.77 -6.01 -6.03
C MET A 367 -30.18 -7.35 -5.41
N SER A 368 -29.92 -8.45 -6.13
CA SER A 368 -30.18 -9.80 -5.64
C SER A 368 -29.12 -10.74 -6.21
N LYS A 369 -28.46 -11.52 -5.36
CA LYS A 369 -27.43 -12.49 -5.74
C LYS A 369 -27.75 -13.84 -5.11
N GLN A 370 -27.76 -14.90 -5.92
CA GLN A 370 -27.70 -16.27 -5.40
C GLN A 370 -26.25 -16.56 -5.06
N VAL A 371 -26.02 -17.20 -3.92
CA VAL A 371 -24.69 -17.38 -3.36
C VAL A 371 -24.52 -18.81 -2.86
N THR A 372 -23.29 -19.28 -2.91
CA THR A 372 -22.82 -20.49 -2.22
C THR A 372 -21.85 -20.05 -1.12
N ASN A 373 -21.70 -20.86 -0.06
CA ASN A 373 -20.92 -20.53 1.15
C ASN A 373 -19.61 -19.77 0.87
N GLY A 374 -19.30 -18.77 1.71
CA GLY A 374 -18.07 -17.99 1.65
C GLY A 374 -18.26 -16.49 1.89
N LYS A 375 -17.19 -15.72 1.67
CA LYS A 375 -17.18 -14.25 1.71
C LYS A 375 -17.73 -13.71 0.39
N ILE A 376 -18.89 -13.05 0.44
CA ILE A 376 -19.57 -12.51 -0.75
C ILE A 376 -19.42 -10.99 -0.77
N SER A 377 -18.86 -10.44 -1.85
CA SER A 377 -18.75 -8.99 -2.06
C SER A 377 -19.93 -8.40 -2.85
N PHE A 378 -20.31 -7.18 -2.48
CA PHE A 378 -21.30 -6.34 -3.15
C PHE A 378 -20.70 -4.97 -3.46
N ASP A 379 -20.83 -4.55 -4.73
CA ASP A 379 -20.49 -3.19 -5.18
C ASP A 379 -21.76 -2.33 -5.21
N ILE A 380 -21.75 -1.25 -4.44
CA ILE A 380 -22.83 -0.28 -4.28
C ILE A 380 -22.37 1.13 -4.68
N THR A 381 -21.31 1.25 -5.49
CA THR A 381 -20.73 2.54 -5.89
C THR A 381 -21.76 3.51 -6.51
N ASN A 382 -22.79 2.97 -7.16
CA ASN A 382 -23.85 3.75 -7.81
C ASN A 382 -25.07 4.02 -6.90
N ARG A 383 -24.91 3.91 -5.58
CA ARG A 383 -25.98 4.14 -4.60
C ARG A 383 -25.73 5.43 -3.82
N THR A 384 -26.81 6.14 -3.52
CA THR A 384 -26.77 7.37 -2.73
C THR A 384 -26.51 7.05 -1.27
N ASN A 385 -25.90 7.99 -0.56
CA ASN A 385 -25.72 7.90 0.88
C ASN A 385 -27.07 7.75 1.58
N GLY A 386 -27.11 6.93 2.64
CA GLY A 386 -28.33 6.70 3.41
C GLY A 386 -28.45 5.27 3.94
N ILE A 387 -29.64 4.95 4.43
CA ILE A 387 -29.95 3.66 5.05
C ILE A 387 -30.51 2.70 4.00
N TYR A 388 -30.02 1.46 4.04
CA TYR A 388 -30.45 0.34 3.23
C TYR A 388 -30.65 -0.88 4.12
N PHE A 389 -31.26 -1.92 3.55
CA PHE A 389 -31.42 -3.20 4.24
C PHE A 389 -30.83 -4.31 3.39
N VAL A 390 -30.09 -5.22 4.04
CA VAL A 390 -29.54 -6.41 3.40
C VAL A 390 -30.29 -7.62 3.95
N LYS A 391 -31.14 -8.20 3.12
CA LYS A 391 -31.91 -9.41 3.44
C LYS A 391 -31.13 -10.63 3.00
N ILE A 392 -30.78 -11.48 3.95
CA ILE A 392 -29.95 -12.66 3.79
C ILE A 392 -30.83 -13.88 4.02
N PHE A 393 -30.83 -14.80 3.07
CA PHE A 393 -31.57 -16.04 3.11
C PHE A 393 -30.57 -17.17 3.35
N SER A 394 -30.73 -17.91 4.44
CA SER A 394 -29.96 -19.11 4.75
C SER A 394 -30.85 -20.34 4.84
N ILE A 395 -30.23 -21.52 4.91
CA ILE A 395 -30.95 -22.79 5.15
C ILE A 395 -31.66 -22.76 6.51
N SER A 396 -31.04 -22.11 7.50
CA SER A 396 -31.49 -22.01 8.89
C SER A 396 -32.48 -20.86 9.15
N GLY A 397 -32.70 -19.96 8.20
CA GLY A 397 -33.68 -18.88 8.31
C GLY A 397 -33.38 -17.67 7.44
N ASN A 398 -34.15 -16.59 7.63
CA ASN A 398 -33.88 -15.31 6.95
C ASN A 398 -33.48 -14.26 7.98
N LEU A 399 -32.48 -13.45 7.65
CA LEU A 399 -31.99 -12.33 8.45
C LEU A 399 -32.09 -11.03 7.64
N VAL A 400 -32.33 -9.90 8.29
CA VAL A 400 -32.27 -8.58 7.67
C VAL A 400 -31.33 -7.72 8.50
N LYS A 401 -30.22 -7.28 7.90
CA LYS A 401 -29.28 -6.36 8.55
C LYS A 401 -29.44 -4.95 7.97
N LYS A 402 -29.38 -3.93 8.83
CA LYS A 402 -29.27 -2.53 8.41
C LYS A 402 -27.90 -2.28 7.78
N LEU A 403 -27.85 -1.61 6.64
CA LEU A 403 -26.63 -1.15 5.97
C LEU A 403 -26.65 0.37 5.88
N VAL A 404 -25.59 1.02 6.32
CA VAL A 404 -25.41 2.48 6.22
C VAL A 404 -24.40 2.74 5.12
N ILE A 405 -24.78 3.50 4.09
CA ILE A 405 -23.88 3.94 3.02
C ILE A 405 -23.53 5.40 3.29
N ASN A 406 -22.23 5.68 3.43
CA ASN A 406 -21.66 7.02 3.65
C ASN A 406 -21.13 7.65 2.37
#